data_AF-A0A933BGF5-F1
#
_entry.id   AF-A0A933BGF5-F1
#
_cell.length_a   1.000
_cell.length_b   1.000
_cell.length_c   1.000
_cell.angle_alpha   90.00
_cell.angle_beta   90.00
_cell.angle_gamma   90.00
#
_symmetry.space_group_name_H-M   'P 1'
#
loop_
_entity.id
_entity.type
_entity.pdbx_description
1 polymer ?
#
loop_
_entity_poly.entity_id
_entity_poly.type
_entity_poly.pdbx_seq_one_letter_code
_entity_poly.pdbx_strand_id
1 'polypeptide(L)'
;MEEPRRALQTEVLEQVLPLVLEIIPGQAGEGLIDIYEPGSYEGQSLRKLCEKTLGNKNWSIEEQQIVEDIYRQLDGGRLLCRGRQIEDTALQYTVVEETDAGEKYLYVPIRAIKPQEGGLYPSKKTTR
;
A
#
# COMPACT_ATOMS: atom_id res chain seq x y z
N MET A 1 -35.60 -19.62 0.27
CA MET A 1 -34.76 -18.61 -0.41
C MET A 1 -33.67 -18.26 0.56
N GLU A 2 -32.46 -18.72 0.26
CA GLU A 2 -31.26 -18.58 1.09
C GLU A 2 -30.83 -17.12 1.21
N GLU A 3 -30.61 -16.68 2.44
CA GLU A 3 -29.74 -15.55 2.74
C GLU A 3 -28.61 -16.02 3.66
N PRO A 4 -27.38 -16.17 3.14
CA PRO A 4 -26.20 -16.15 3.99
C PRO A 4 -25.20 -15.14 3.42
N ARG A 5 -25.49 -13.84 3.53
CA ARG A 5 -24.50 -12.80 3.18
C ARG A 5 -23.63 -12.35 4.35
N ARG A 6 -23.93 -12.81 5.58
CA ARG A 6 -23.18 -12.41 6.79
C ARG A 6 -22.13 -13.44 7.25
N ALA A 7 -22.23 -14.70 6.86
CA ALA A 7 -21.27 -15.73 7.26
C ALA A 7 -19.89 -15.56 6.58
N LEU A 8 -19.87 -15.16 5.30
CA LEU A 8 -18.63 -15.02 4.51
C LEU A 8 -17.68 -13.92 4.99
N GLN A 9 -18.18 -12.90 5.70
CA GLN A 9 -17.31 -11.83 6.22
C GLN A 9 -16.50 -12.26 7.44
N THR A 10 -16.88 -13.35 8.12
CA THR A 10 -16.22 -13.80 9.36
C THR A 10 -15.15 -14.86 9.07
N GLU A 11 -15.31 -15.67 8.03
CA GLU A 11 -14.35 -16.74 7.68
C GLU A 11 -13.04 -16.23 7.05
N VAL A 12 -13.05 -15.05 6.41
CA VAL A 12 -11.83 -14.45 5.81
C VAL A 12 -10.83 -13.98 6.87
N LEU A 13 -11.23 -13.88 8.14
CA LEU A 13 -10.33 -13.56 9.25
C LEU A 13 -9.49 -14.76 9.74
N GLU A 14 -9.84 -16.01 9.37
CA GLU A 14 -9.13 -17.21 9.84
C GLU A 14 -7.97 -17.66 8.94
N GLN A 15 -7.90 -17.17 7.70
CA GLN A 15 -6.74 -17.37 6.82
C GLN A 15 -6.16 -16.03 6.46
N VAL A 16 -5.05 -15.70 7.11
CA VAL A 16 -4.35 -14.47 6.79
C VAL A 16 -3.77 -14.64 5.39
N LEU A 17 -4.22 -13.81 4.45
CA LEU A 17 -3.85 -13.89 3.04
C LEU A 17 -2.49 -13.19 2.80
N PRO A 18 -1.73 -13.54 1.75
CA PRO A 18 -0.55 -12.77 1.39
C PRO A 18 -0.93 -11.32 1.05
N LEU A 19 -0.08 -10.37 1.42
CA LEU A 19 -0.26 -8.95 1.15
C LEU A 19 0.67 -8.51 0.02
N VAL A 20 0.08 -8.09 -1.09
CA VAL A 20 0.74 -7.41 -2.21
C VAL A 20 0.70 -5.90 -1.96
N LEU A 21 1.86 -5.32 -1.70
CA LEU A 21 2.05 -3.89 -1.53
C LEU A 21 2.68 -3.31 -2.80
N GLU A 22 2.06 -2.29 -3.38
CA GLU A 22 2.59 -1.61 -4.56
C GLU A 22 2.80 -0.12 -4.28
N ILE A 23 4.03 0.37 -4.47
CA ILE A 23 4.38 1.79 -4.33
C ILE A 23 4.61 2.40 -5.71
N ILE A 24 3.70 3.27 -6.12
CA ILE A 24 3.65 3.85 -7.46
C ILE A 24 4.16 5.31 -7.41
N PRO A 25 5.21 5.67 -8.16
CA PRO A 25 5.71 7.04 -8.20
C PRO A 25 4.77 7.95 -9.01
N GLY A 26 4.30 9.03 -8.40
CA GLY A 26 3.48 10.05 -9.05
C GLY A 26 2.26 9.47 -9.78
N GLN A 27 2.19 9.75 -11.08
CA GLN A 27 1.11 9.29 -11.98
C GLN A 27 1.54 8.09 -12.85
N ALA A 28 2.61 7.38 -12.49
CA ALA A 28 3.04 6.20 -13.24
C ALA A 28 1.95 5.11 -13.30
N GLY A 29 2.02 4.28 -14.35
CA GLY A 29 1.14 3.13 -14.53
C GLY A 29 1.53 1.91 -13.69
N GLU A 30 2.80 1.83 -13.28
CA GLU A 30 3.38 0.69 -12.55
C GLU A 30 4.21 1.21 -11.37
N GLY A 31 4.26 0.41 -10.30
CA GLY A 31 5.04 0.69 -9.11
C GLY A 31 5.98 -0.43 -8.69
N LEU A 32 6.69 -0.19 -7.60
CA LEU A 32 7.51 -1.20 -6.93
C LEU A 32 6.58 -2.13 -6.14
N ILE A 33 6.62 -3.42 -6.45
CA ILE A 33 5.80 -4.44 -5.80
C ILE A 33 6.63 -5.21 -4.78
N ASP A 34 6.06 -5.42 -3.60
CA ASP A 34 6.61 -6.28 -2.56
C ASP A 34 5.51 -7.15 -1.96
N ILE A 35 5.84 -8.41 -1.68
CA ILE A 35 4.87 -9.40 -1.23
C ILE A 35 5.22 -9.81 0.20
N TYR A 36 4.29 -9.58 1.11
CA TYR A 36 4.41 -9.93 2.52
C TYR A 36 3.64 -11.23 2.79
N GLU A 37 4.33 -12.18 3.41
CA GLU A 37 3.73 -13.43 3.84
C GLU A 37 2.70 -13.21 4.96
N PRO A 38 1.66 -14.05 5.03
CA PRO A 38 0.79 -14.15 6.19
C PRO A 38 1.57 -14.23 7.50
N GLY A 39 1.23 -13.42 8.50
CA GLY A 39 1.91 -13.33 9.79
C GLY A 39 3.05 -12.30 9.84
N SER A 40 3.47 -11.74 8.70
CA SER A 40 4.57 -10.78 8.63
C SER A 40 4.14 -9.30 8.66
N TYR A 41 2.91 -8.96 8.29
CA TYR A 41 2.46 -7.57 8.09
C TYR A 41 1.39 -7.11 9.10
N GLU A 42 0.82 -8.04 9.84
CA GLU A 42 -0.25 -7.83 10.79
C GLU A 42 0.26 -7.01 11.97
N GLY A 43 -0.55 -6.03 12.39
CA GLY A 43 -0.16 -5.08 13.43
C GLY A 43 0.89 -4.05 13.02
N GLN A 44 1.46 -4.13 11.80
CA GLN A 44 2.33 -3.08 11.27
C GLN A 44 1.51 -1.97 10.61
N SER A 45 1.92 -0.71 10.87
CA SER A 45 1.42 0.43 10.11
C SER A 45 1.82 0.28 8.64
N LEU A 46 0.96 0.70 7.72
CA LEU A 46 1.26 0.64 6.29
C LEU A 46 2.54 1.41 5.94
N ARG A 47 2.77 2.56 6.59
CA ARG A 47 3.99 3.36 6.46
C ARG A 47 5.27 2.54 6.69
N LYS A 48 5.29 1.77 7.78
CA LYS A 48 6.45 0.94 8.14
C LYS A 48 6.72 -0.17 7.11
N LEU A 49 5.67 -0.72 6.50
CA LEU A 49 5.83 -1.67 5.40
C LEU A 49 6.43 -0.98 4.17
N CYS A 50 5.96 0.22 3.82
CA CYS A 50 6.57 0.99 2.74
C CYS A 50 8.07 1.26 2.99
N GLU A 51 8.42 1.67 4.21
CA GLU A 51 9.80 1.94 4.60
C GLU A 51 10.68 0.68 4.51
N LYS A 52 10.14 -0.49 4.89
CA LYS A 52 10.82 -1.78 4.74
C LYS A 52 11.05 -2.13 3.27
N THR A 53 10.01 -2.02 2.44
CA THR A 53 10.07 -2.27 0.99
C THR A 53 11.09 -1.35 0.32
N LEU A 54 11.03 -0.03 0.58
CA LEU A 54 11.98 0.94 0.02
C LEU A 54 13.41 0.83 0.58
N GLY A 55 13.56 0.21 1.75
CA GLY A 55 14.85 -0.07 2.38
C GLY A 55 15.51 -1.38 1.93
N ASN A 56 14.81 -2.22 1.16
CA ASN A 56 15.37 -3.45 0.61
C ASN A 56 16.47 -3.11 -0.42
N LYS A 57 17.54 -3.92 -0.42
CA LYS A 57 18.72 -3.74 -1.28
C LYS A 57 18.79 -4.75 -2.43
N ASN A 58 17.86 -5.69 -2.50
CA ASN A 58 17.86 -6.79 -3.47
C ASN A 58 16.96 -6.54 -4.69
N TRP A 59 16.72 -5.28 -5.04
CA TRP A 59 15.94 -4.90 -6.22
C TRP A 59 16.75 -5.07 -7.51
N SER A 60 16.07 -5.49 -8.58
CA SER A 60 16.60 -5.48 -9.95
C SER A 60 17.00 -4.08 -10.39
N ILE A 61 17.68 -3.96 -11.53
CA ILE A 61 18.06 -2.65 -12.07
C ILE A 61 16.81 -1.83 -12.42
N GLU A 62 15.78 -2.45 -13.00
CA GLU A 62 14.50 -1.79 -13.30
C GLU A 62 13.78 -1.35 -12.02
N GLU A 63 13.73 -2.22 -11.01
CA GLU A 63 13.10 -1.91 -9.73
C GLU A 63 13.85 -0.80 -8.97
N GLN A 64 15.18 -0.76 -9.06
CA GLN A 64 15.98 0.33 -8.49
C GLN A 64 15.64 1.69 -9.12
N GLN A 65 15.40 1.74 -10.43
CA GLN A 65 14.95 2.99 -11.08
C GLN A 65 13.60 3.46 -10.54
N ILE A 66 12.67 2.53 -10.29
CA ILE A 66 11.38 2.83 -9.66
C ILE A 66 11.59 3.34 -8.23
N VAL A 67 12.48 2.71 -7.45
CA VAL A 67 12.84 3.16 -6.10
C VAL A 67 13.39 4.59 -6.10
N GLU A 68 14.30 4.90 -7.03
CA GLU A 68 14.85 6.25 -7.19
C GLU A 68 13.76 7.28 -7.50
N ASP A 69 12.84 6.94 -8.40
CA ASP A 69 11.72 7.81 -8.75
C ASP A 69 10.74 7.99 -7.58
N ILE A 70 10.48 6.94 -6.79
CA ILE A 70 9.72 7.04 -5.55
C ILE A 70 10.39 8.02 -4.59
N TYR A 71 11.70 7.90 -4.36
CA TYR A 71 12.43 8.81 -3.48
C TYR A 71 12.38 10.26 -3.98
N ARG A 72 12.49 10.51 -5.29
CA ARG A 72 12.31 11.85 -5.88
C ARG A 72 10.92 12.42 -5.64
N GLN A 73 9.87 11.59 -5.70
CA GLN A 73 8.51 12.02 -5.37
C GLN A 73 8.33 12.29 -3.88
N LEU A 74 8.99 11.52 -3.02
CA LEU A 74 8.91 11.69 -1.56
C LEU A 74 9.71 12.91 -1.06
N ASP A 75 10.69 13.40 -1.82
CA ASP A 75 11.36 14.67 -1.54
C ASP A 75 10.39 15.85 -1.66
N GLY A 76 9.84 16.27 -0.51
CA GLY A 76 8.76 17.25 -0.42
C GLY A 76 7.36 16.68 -0.71
N GLY A 77 7.23 15.36 -0.87
CA GLY A 77 5.97 14.66 -1.10
C GLY A 77 5.52 13.79 0.06
N ARG A 78 4.61 12.85 -0.24
CA ARG A 78 4.04 11.94 0.75
C ARG A 78 3.48 10.67 0.10
N LEU A 79 3.34 9.63 0.93
CA LEU A 79 2.65 8.40 0.59
C LEU A 79 1.14 8.55 0.85
N LEU A 80 0.34 8.22 -0.16
CA LEU A 80 -1.12 8.22 -0.09
C LEU A 80 -1.67 6.86 -0.53
N CYS A 81 -2.69 6.38 0.15
CA CYS A 81 -3.52 5.29 -0.35
C CYS A 81 -4.93 5.85 -0.59
N ARG A 82 -5.45 5.69 -1.81
CA ARG A 82 -6.80 6.18 -2.21
C ARG A 82 -7.06 7.64 -1.81
N GLY A 83 -6.06 8.50 -2.01
CA GLY A 83 -6.13 9.93 -1.70
C GLY A 83 -5.98 10.31 -0.22
N ARG A 84 -5.80 9.34 0.68
CA ARG A 84 -5.62 9.56 2.12
C ARG A 84 -4.20 9.26 2.55
N GLN A 85 -3.69 9.98 3.56
CA GLN A 85 -2.40 9.64 4.16
C GLN A 85 -2.47 8.27 4.84
N ILE A 86 -1.35 7.54 4.77
CA ILE A 86 -1.20 6.23 5.39
C ILE A 86 -0.76 6.41 6.86
N GLU A 87 -1.74 6.41 7.76
CA GLU A 87 -1.52 6.59 9.21
C GLU A 87 -1.87 5.33 10.00
N ASP A 88 -2.70 4.44 9.44
CA ASP A 88 -3.19 3.24 10.10
C ASP A 88 -2.47 1.94 9.66
N THR A 89 -2.99 0.80 10.11
CA THR A 89 -2.49 -0.54 9.77
C THR A 89 -2.78 -0.90 8.31
N ALA A 90 -1.95 -1.77 7.73
CA ALA A 90 -2.07 -2.20 6.34
C ALA A 90 -3.48 -2.69 5.98
N LEU A 91 -4.09 -3.50 6.84
CA LEU A 91 -5.43 -4.08 6.65
C LEU A 91 -6.55 -3.06 6.44
N GLN A 92 -6.39 -1.82 6.92
CA GLN A 92 -7.42 -0.78 6.72
C GLN A 92 -7.42 -0.20 5.29
N TYR A 93 -6.36 -0.44 4.53
CA TYR A 93 -6.18 0.09 3.18
C TYR A 93 -6.28 -0.99 2.09
N THR A 94 -6.25 -2.27 2.48
CA THR A 94 -6.27 -3.40 1.56
C THR A 94 -7.63 -3.62 0.92
N VAL A 95 -7.62 -4.19 -0.29
CA VAL A 95 -8.77 -4.90 -0.89
C VAL A 95 -8.39 -6.36 -1.09
N VAL A 96 -9.39 -7.23 -1.06
CA VAL A 96 -9.19 -8.64 -1.45
C VAL A 96 -9.31 -8.71 -2.96
N GLU A 97 -8.29 -9.25 -3.60
CA GLU A 97 -8.24 -9.56 -5.03
C GLU A 97 -8.10 -11.08 -5.21
N GLU A 98 -8.31 -11.56 -6.43
CA GLU A 98 -8.21 -12.98 -6.79
C GLU A 98 -7.37 -13.12 -8.06
N THR A 99 -6.46 -14.10 -8.10
CA THR A 99 -5.69 -14.42 -9.30
C THR A 99 -6.56 -15.16 -10.33
N ASP A 100 -6.11 -15.25 -11.57
CA ASP A 100 -6.77 -16.05 -12.60
C ASP A 100 -6.92 -17.55 -12.22
N ALA A 101 -6.09 -18.03 -11.29
CA ALA A 101 -6.14 -19.39 -10.76
C ALA A 101 -7.11 -19.56 -9.57
N GLY A 102 -7.77 -18.50 -9.12
CA GLY A 102 -8.69 -18.50 -7.98
C GLY A 102 -8.03 -18.29 -6.62
N GLU A 103 -6.75 -17.88 -6.58
CA GLU A 103 -6.03 -17.64 -5.33
C GLU A 103 -6.26 -16.22 -4.83
N LYS A 104 -6.65 -16.07 -3.56
CA LYS A 104 -6.95 -14.75 -2.98
C LYS A 104 -5.72 -14.12 -2.36
N TYR A 105 -5.63 -12.79 -2.48
CA TYR A 105 -4.59 -12.00 -1.85
C TYR A 105 -5.14 -10.64 -1.41
N LEU A 106 -4.43 -9.98 -0.48
CA LEU A 106 -4.70 -8.59 -0.13
C LEU A 106 -3.84 -7.70 -1.02
N TYR A 107 -4.44 -6.66 -1.57
CA TYR A 107 -3.76 -5.69 -2.41
C TYR A 107 -3.86 -4.28 -1.82
N VAL A 108 -2.74 -3.57 -1.78
CA VAL A 108 -2.69 -2.17 -1.33
C VAL A 108 -1.86 -1.29 -2.28
N PRO A 109 -2.52 -0.43 -3.08
CA PRO A 109 -1.83 0.54 -3.91
C PRO A 109 -1.49 1.81 -3.12
N ILE A 110 -0.26 2.25 -3.24
CA ILE A 110 0.29 3.41 -2.53
C ILE A 110 0.93 4.36 -3.53
N ARG A 111 0.51 5.61 -3.54
CA ARG A 111 1.05 6.65 -4.41
C ARG A 111 2.08 7.48 -3.64
N ALA A 112 3.32 7.49 -4.11
CA ALA A 112 4.32 8.46 -3.69
C ALA A 112 4.14 9.73 -4.54
N ILE A 113 3.61 10.80 -3.95
CA ILE A 113 3.22 11.98 -4.71
C ILE A 113 3.77 13.27 -4.11
N LYS A 114 4.52 14.00 -4.93
CA LYS A 114 4.90 15.39 -4.68
C LYS A 114 3.74 16.32 -5.05
N PRO A 115 3.40 17.33 -4.22
CA PRO A 115 2.42 18.31 -4.62
C PRO A 115 2.96 19.11 -5.82
N GLN A 116 2.08 19.42 -6.77
CA GLN A 116 2.43 20.28 -7.92
C GLN A 116 2.78 21.69 -7.42
N GLU A 117 3.61 22.42 -8.17
CA GLU A 117 3.94 23.80 -7.83
C GLU A 117 2.66 24.64 -7.68
N GLY A 118 2.53 25.32 -6.53
CA GLY A 118 1.32 26.08 -6.16
C GLY A 118 0.24 25.29 -5.42
N GLY A 119 0.32 23.95 -5.38
CA GLY A 119 -0.56 23.10 -4.58
C GLY A 119 -0.05 22.95 -3.15
N LEU A 120 -0.80 23.46 -2.16
CA LEU A 120 -0.55 23.16 -0.76
C LEU A 120 -1.33 21.91 -0.36
N TYR A 121 -0.66 20.94 0.23
CA TYR A 121 -1.38 19.96 1.03
C TYR A 121 -1.95 20.64 2.27
N PRO A 122 -3.20 20.36 2.68
CA PRO A 122 -3.69 20.85 3.95
C PRO A 122 -2.77 20.29 5.04
N SER A 123 -1.97 21.16 5.65
CA SER A 123 -1.26 20.85 6.87
C SER A 123 -2.32 20.58 7.94
N LYS A 124 -2.16 19.50 8.72
CA LYS A 124 -3.01 19.28 9.89
C LYS A 124 -2.91 20.54 10.73
N LYS A 125 -4.01 21.31 10.84
CA LYS A 125 -4.10 22.41 11.79
C LYS A 125 -3.90 21.78 13.17
N THR A 126 -2.75 22.02 13.78
CA THR A 126 -2.54 21.76 15.19
C THR A 126 -3.43 22.75 15.95
N THR A 127 -4.64 22.32 16.27
CA THR A 127 -5.48 23.05 17.24
C THR A 127 -4.79 22.89 18.59
N ARG A 128 -4.14 23.96 19.05
CA ARG A 128 -3.73 24.12 20.45
C ARG A 128 -4.95 24.36 21.32
#